data_AF-A0A7Y7N995-F1
#
_entry.id   AF-A0A7Y7N995-F1
#
_cell.length_a   1.000
_cell.length_b   1.000
_cell.length_c   1.000
_cell.angle_alpha   90.00
_cell.angle_beta   90.00
_cell.angle_gamma   90.00
#
_symmetry.space_group_name_H-M   'P 1'
#
loop_
_entity.id
_entity.type
_entity.pdbx_description
1 polymer ?
#
loop_
_entity_poly.entity_id
_entity_poly.type
_entity_poly.pdbx_seq_one_letter_code
_entity_poly.pdbx_strand_id
1 'polypeptide(L)'
;MSQLLEQLRKCKARDDRGMMANLRCILVDNKKHRAWPALNRLGVAIDDEDAAFIAGLFATHPEETAKGNFGATCKAIEQVKDINRGDDSKLTPTERRFQHLLAAERGEEVYSRILRMVLMAKAANVPVNFERLKTDLKYWTDRTRTEWAEAFWTQGVASAPEEVL
;
A
#
# COMPACT_ATOMS: atom_id res chain seq x y z
N MET A 1 -16.54 0.26 -5.97
CA MET A 1 -16.10 0.47 -4.57
C MET A 1 -16.27 -0.84 -3.84
N SER A 2 -15.23 -1.33 -3.14
CA SER A 2 -15.28 -2.68 -2.55
C SER A 2 -16.05 -2.70 -1.21
N GLN A 3 -16.91 -3.70 -1.00
CA GLN A 3 -17.67 -3.87 0.25
C GLN A 3 -16.76 -3.91 1.49
N LEU A 4 -15.58 -4.53 1.36
CA LEU A 4 -14.55 -4.58 2.41
C LEU A 4 -14.13 -3.19 2.87
N LEU A 5 -13.73 -2.32 1.94
CA LEU A 5 -13.21 -0.99 2.31
C LEU A 5 -14.30 -0.11 2.90
N GLU A 6 -15.55 -0.25 2.46
CA GLU A 6 -16.67 0.44 3.09
C GLU A 6 -16.86 0.01 4.56
N GLN A 7 -16.75 -1.28 4.87
CA GLN A 7 -16.82 -1.77 6.25
C GLN A 7 -15.63 -1.29 7.09
N LEU A 8 -14.42 -1.29 6.53
CA LEU A 8 -13.22 -0.78 7.20
C LEU A 8 -13.33 0.72 7.52
N ARG A 9 -13.88 1.52 6.60
CA ARG A 9 -14.21 2.94 6.83
C ARG A 9 -15.20 3.11 7.96
N LYS A 10 -16.24 2.27 8.03
CA LYS A 10 -17.21 2.28 9.14
C LYS A 10 -16.55 1.95 10.48
N CYS A 11 -15.66 0.95 10.53
CA CYS A 11 -14.88 0.64 11.74
C CYS A 11 -13.97 1.80 12.17
N LYS A 12 -13.32 2.48 11.21
CA LYS A 12 -12.53 3.69 11.47
C LYS A 12 -13.40 4.82 12.03
N ALA A 13 -14.55 5.10 11.40
CA ALA A 13 -15.47 6.16 11.81
C ALA A 13 -16.06 5.93 13.21
N ARG A 14 -16.19 4.67 13.62
CA ARG A 14 -16.66 4.26 14.96
C ARG A 14 -15.55 4.22 16.02
N ASP A 15 -14.30 4.51 15.66
CA ASP A 15 -13.11 4.34 16.50
C ASP A 15 -13.05 2.93 17.15
N ASP A 16 -13.38 1.88 16.37
CA ASP A 16 -13.37 0.50 16.87
C ASP A 16 -11.93 -0.04 16.94
N ARG A 17 -11.22 0.41 17.98
CA ARG A 17 -9.80 0.08 18.22
C ARG A 17 -9.58 -1.41 18.43
N GLY A 18 -10.55 -2.10 19.02
CA GLY A 18 -10.50 -3.55 19.25
C GLY A 18 -10.55 -4.32 17.94
N MET A 19 -11.46 -3.94 17.04
CA MET A 19 -11.54 -4.50 15.69
C MET A 19 -10.25 -4.26 14.92
N MET A 20 -9.74 -3.01 14.88
CA MET A 20 -8.49 -2.69 14.19
C MET A 20 -7.28 -3.44 14.79
N ALA A 21 -7.26 -3.67 16.11
CA ALA A 21 -6.23 -4.47 16.75
C ALA A 21 -6.24 -5.94 16.33
N ASN A 22 -7.42 -6.53 16.22
CA ASN A 22 -7.56 -7.90 15.74
C ASN A 22 -7.17 -8.02 14.27
N LEU A 23 -7.57 -7.07 13.42
CA LEU A 23 -7.20 -7.06 12.01
C LEU A 23 -5.70 -6.98 11.81
N ARG A 24 -4.98 -6.15 12.58
CA ARG A 24 -3.51 -6.08 12.52
C ARG A 24 -2.82 -7.41 12.81
N CYS A 25 -3.47 -8.34 13.51
CA CYS A 25 -2.90 -9.67 13.79
C CYS A 25 -2.73 -10.54 12.54
N ILE A 26 -3.42 -10.23 11.42
CA ILE A 26 -3.26 -10.96 10.15
C ILE A 26 -1.87 -10.76 9.53
N LEU A 27 -1.21 -9.64 9.85
CA LEU A 27 0.12 -9.29 9.36
C LEU A 27 1.25 -10.01 10.10
N VAL A 28 0.91 -10.84 11.09
CA VAL A 28 1.87 -11.57 11.91
C VAL A 28 1.51 -13.06 11.85
N ASP A 29 2.38 -13.88 11.26
CA ASP A 29 2.04 -15.28 10.92
C ASP A 29 1.54 -16.09 12.11
N ASN A 30 2.19 -15.97 13.26
CA ASN A 30 1.80 -16.70 14.46
C ASN A 30 0.52 -16.17 15.15
N LYS A 31 -0.07 -15.07 14.66
CA LYS A 31 -1.28 -14.45 15.23
C LYS A 31 -2.44 -14.36 14.24
N LYS A 32 -2.31 -14.88 13.01
CA LYS A 32 -3.37 -14.85 11.98
C LYS A 32 -4.73 -15.33 12.51
N HIS A 33 -4.74 -16.39 13.31
CA HIS A 33 -5.95 -16.94 13.96
C HIS A 33 -6.74 -15.93 14.79
N ARG A 34 -6.09 -14.93 15.39
CA ARG A 34 -6.75 -13.86 16.16
C ARG A 34 -7.51 -12.87 15.29
N ALA A 35 -7.13 -12.76 14.02
CA ALA A 35 -7.80 -11.89 13.06
C ALA A 35 -9.07 -12.51 12.45
N TRP A 36 -9.17 -13.85 12.42
CA TRP A 36 -10.29 -14.54 11.77
C TRP A 36 -11.68 -14.12 12.26
N PRO A 37 -11.94 -13.92 13.57
CA PRO A 37 -13.24 -13.41 14.02
C PRO A 37 -13.56 -12.01 13.49
N ALA A 38 -12.55 -11.15 13.37
CA ALA A 38 -12.71 -9.81 12.80
C ALA A 38 -12.95 -9.87 11.28
N LEU A 39 -12.21 -10.72 10.56
CA LEU A 39 -12.41 -10.93 9.13
C LEU A 39 -13.81 -11.47 8.81
N ASN A 40 -14.30 -12.44 9.56
CA ASN A 40 -15.64 -12.99 9.40
C ASN A 40 -16.73 -11.92 9.59
N ARG A 41 -16.57 -11.01 10.58
CA ARG A 41 -17.49 -9.88 10.79
C ARG A 41 -17.49 -8.87 9.64
N LEU A 42 -16.38 -8.76 8.91
CA LEU A 42 -16.27 -7.92 7.70
C LEU A 42 -16.78 -8.64 6.44
N GLY A 43 -17.19 -9.91 6.53
CA GLY A 43 -17.57 -10.73 5.39
C GLY A 43 -16.39 -11.12 4.49
N VAL A 44 -15.17 -11.15 5.04
CA VAL A 44 -13.97 -11.62 4.34
C VAL A 44 -13.79 -13.10 4.61
N ALA A 45 -13.70 -13.89 3.54
CA ALA A 45 -13.40 -15.31 3.62
C ALA A 45 -11.98 -15.52 4.16
N ILE A 46 -11.77 -16.55 4.98
CA ILE A 46 -10.48 -16.78 5.66
C ILE A 46 -9.37 -17.17 4.65
N ASP A 47 -9.75 -17.76 3.53
CA ASP A 47 -8.89 -18.14 2.41
C ASP A 47 -8.61 -17.00 1.41
N ASP A 48 -9.31 -15.86 1.54
CA ASP A 48 -9.01 -14.66 0.74
C ASP A 48 -7.84 -13.90 1.38
N GLU A 49 -6.63 -14.39 1.11
CA GLU A 49 -5.38 -13.83 1.64
C GLU A 49 -5.17 -12.36 1.22
N ASP A 50 -5.53 -12.00 -0.02
CA ASP A 50 -5.42 -10.64 -0.54
C ASP A 50 -6.33 -9.69 0.26
N ALA A 51 -7.60 -10.04 0.46
CA ALA A 51 -8.53 -9.22 1.23
C ALA A 51 -8.14 -9.15 2.71
N ALA A 52 -7.70 -10.25 3.29
CA ALA A 52 -7.26 -10.32 4.68
C ALA A 52 -6.02 -9.44 4.90
N PHE A 53 -5.05 -9.49 3.98
CA PHE A 53 -3.86 -8.64 4.00
C PHE A 53 -4.21 -7.16 3.88
N ILE A 54 -5.08 -6.77 2.94
CA ILE A 54 -5.56 -5.38 2.79
C ILE A 54 -6.24 -4.88 4.07
N ALA A 55 -7.07 -5.71 4.72
CA ALA A 55 -7.71 -5.34 5.98
C ALA A 55 -6.69 -5.08 7.10
N GLY A 56 -5.63 -5.88 7.18
CA GLY A 56 -4.51 -5.67 8.11
C GLY A 56 -3.72 -4.40 7.83
N LEU A 57 -3.45 -4.10 6.56
CA LEU A 57 -2.76 -2.87 6.15
C LEU A 57 -3.58 -1.64 6.50
N PHE A 58 -4.88 -1.63 6.16
CA PHE A 58 -5.77 -0.52 6.49
C PHE A 58 -5.84 -0.29 8.01
N ALA A 59 -5.91 -1.37 8.80
CA ALA A 59 -5.91 -1.27 10.26
C ALA A 59 -4.59 -0.74 10.86
N THR A 60 -3.51 -0.76 10.07
CA THR A 60 -2.19 -0.22 10.45
C THR A 60 -2.05 1.25 10.07
N HIS A 61 -2.55 1.61 8.89
CA HIS A 61 -2.50 2.93 8.28
C HIS A 61 -3.82 3.23 7.57
N PRO A 62 -4.83 3.76 8.29
CA PRO A 62 -6.18 3.95 7.76
C PRO A 62 -6.33 5.19 6.86
N GLU A 63 -5.27 5.95 6.63
CA GLU A 63 -5.23 7.08 5.71
C GLU A 63 -5.21 6.57 4.26
N GLU A 64 -6.32 6.78 3.57
CA GLU A 64 -6.52 6.27 2.21
C GLU A 64 -6.71 7.40 1.20
N THR A 65 -6.50 7.07 -0.07
CA THR A 65 -6.81 7.94 -1.21
C THR A 65 -7.43 7.11 -2.33
N ALA A 66 -8.26 7.72 -3.17
CA ALA A 66 -8.80 7.07 -4.37
C ALA A 66 -7.92 7.31 -5.61
N LYS A 67 -6.82 8.08 -5.49
CA LYS A 67 -5.98 8.52 -6.60
C LYS A 67 -4.68 7.75 -6.67
N GLY A 68 -4.22 7.46 -7.89
CA GLY A 68 -2.96 6.78 -8.16
C GLY A 68 -2.97 5.29 -7.80
N ASN A 69 -1.88 4.61 -8.13
CA ASN A 69 -1.60 3.24 -7.72
C ASN A 69 -0.52 3.23 -6.62
N PHE A 70 -0.04 2.05 -6.22
CA PHE A 70 0.96 1.95 -5.16
C PHE A 70 2.32 2.57 -5.53
N GLY A 71 2.67 2.61 -6.82
CA GLY A 71 3.85 3.33 -7.31
C GLY A 71 3.80 4.83 -7.00
N ALA A 72 2.64 5.45 -7.20
CA ALA A 72 2.41 6.85 -6.83
C ALA A 72 2.58 7.10 -5.32
N THR A 73 2.06 6.18 -4.49
CA THR A 73 2.29 6.21 -3.03
C THR A 73 3.78 6.13 -2.69
N CYS A 74 4.53 5.24 -3.37
CA CYS A 74 5.97 5.10 -3.16
C CYS A 74 6.74 6.37 -3.56
N LYS A 75 6.34 7.04 -4.65
CA LYS A 75 6.93 8.32 -5.07
C LYS A 75 6.66 9.44 -4.06
N ALA A 76 5.44 9.51 -3.54
CA ALA A 76 5.10 10.47 -2.49
C ALA A 76 5.89 10.21 -1.19
N ILE A 77 6.14 8.94 -0.83
CA ILE A 77 7.02 8.61 0.32
C ILE A 77 8.44 9.13 0.08
N GLU A 78 9.00 8.90 -1.11
CA GLU A 78 10.33 9.39 -1.49
C GLU A 78 10.38 10.91 -1.38
N GLN A 79 9.41 11.60 -1.97
CA GLN A 79 9.34 13.07 -1.94
C GLN A 79 9.27 13.64 -0.53
N VAL A 80 8.69 12.93 0.45
CA VAL A 80 8.61 13.41 1.84
C VAL A 80 9.86 13.04 2.64
N LYS A 81 10.43 11.85 2.43
CA LYS A 81 11.56 11.34 3.24
C LYS A 81 12.92 11.76 2.72
N ASP A 82 13.04 12.01 1.43
CA ASP A 82 14.30 12.26 0.74
C ASP A 82 14.43 13.73 0.28
N ILE A 83 13.62 14.66 0.83
CA ILE A 83 13.59 16.13 0.53
C ILE A 83 14.99 16.77 0.51
N ASN A 84 15.89 16.32 1.40
CA ASN A 84 17.20 16.93 1.61
C ASN A 84 18.33 16.26 0.81
N ARG A 85 18.03 15.30 -0.07
CA ARG A 85 19.04 14.77 -0.99
C ARG A 85 19.13 15.70 -2.19
N GLY A 86 20.17 16.53 -2.20
CA GLY A 86 20.67 17.13 -3.43
C GLY A 86 20.98 16.04 -4.46
N ASP A 87 20.99 16.43 -5.73
CA ASP A 87 21.12 15.61 -6.96
C ASP A 87 22.44 14.82 -7.03
N ASP A 88 22.68 13.97 -6.04
CA ASP A 88 23.75 12.99 -6.01
C ASP A 88 23.19 11.76 -6.74
N SER A 89 23.82 11.35 -7.84
CA SER A 89 23.36 10.35 -8.83
C SER A 89 23.19 8.91 -8.29
N LYS A 90 22.75 8.75 -7.05
CA LYS A 90 22.55 7.49 -6.33
C LYS A 90 21.06 7.32 -6.03
N LEU A 91 20.56 6.13 -6.37
CA LEU A 91 19.22 5.66 -6.02
C LEU A 91 18.86 6.03 -4.57
N THR A 92 17.65 6.56 -4.36
CA THR A 92 17.16 6.86 -3.02
C THR A 92 16.95 5.55 -2.24
N PRO A 93 16.99 5.56 -0.90
CA PRO A 93 16.70 4.36 -0.12
C PRO A 93 15.26 3.86 -0.37
N THR A 94 14.35 4.79 -0.71
CA THR A 94 12.95 4.48 -1.06
C THR A 94 12.87 3.81 -2.42
N GLU A 95 13.55 4.36 -3.43
CA GLU A 95 13.62 3.81 -4.77
C GLU A 95 14.23 2.41 -4.81
N ARG A 96 15.32 2.16 -4.07
CA ARG A 96 15.93 0.83 -3.97
C ARG A 96 14.95 -0.20 -3.39
N ARG A 97 14.20 0.16 -2.35
CA ARG A 97 13.17 -0.72 -1.78
C ARG A 97 12.04 -0.98 -2.78
N PHE A 98 11.67 0.04 -3.54
CA PHE A 98 10.65 -0.06 -4.57
C PHE A 98 11.08 -0.97 -5.73
N GLN A 99 12.32 -0.89 -6.21
CA GLN A 99 12.87 -1.83 -7.19
C GLN A 99 12.78 -3.28 -6.70
N HIS A 100 13.14 -3.53 -5.44
CA HIS A 100 13.01 -4.86 -4.86
C HIS A 100 11.55 -5.30 -4.68
N LEU A 101 10.61 -4.37 -4.51
CA LEU A 101 9.18 -4.67 -4.50
C LEU A 101 8.68 -5.10 -5.88
N LEU A 102 9.12 -4.44 -6.95
CA LEU A 102 8.78 -4.83 -8.32
C LEU A 102 9.37 -6.19 -8.70
N ALA A 103 10.56 -6.52 -8.20
CA ALA A 103 11.20 -7.82 -8.43
C ALA A 103 10.54 -8.98 -7.65
N ALA A 104 9.67 -8.68 -6.68
CA ALA A 104 9.12 -9.68 -5.78
C ALA A 104 8.14 -10.64 -6.47
N GLU A 105 8.21 -11.90 -6.09
CA GLU A 105 7.26 -12.91 -6.53
C GLU A 105 5.90 -12.76 -5.82
N ARG A 106 4.85 -13.25 -6.48
CA ARG A 106 3.51 -13.24 -5.90
C ARG A 106 3.48 -14.12 -4.64
N GLY A 107 2.79 -13.65 -3.61
CA GLY A 107 2.61 -14.35 -2.35
C GLY A 107 3.23 -13.59 -1.18
N GLU A 108 3.87 -14.33 -0.27
CA GLU A 108 4.39 -13.76 0.98
C GLU A 108 5.47 -12.69 0.74
N GLU A 109 6.29 -12.84 -0.30
CA GLU A 109 7.36 -11.90 -0.60
C GLU A 109 6.81 -10.50 -0.92
N VAL A 110 5.87 -10.41 -1.87
CA VAL A 110 5.24 -9.12 -2.22
C VAL A 110 4.47 -8.53 -1.03
N TYR A 111 3.76 -9.34 -0.24
CA TYR A 111 3.06 -8.88 0.97
C TYR A 111 4.03 -8.28 1.99
N SER A 112 5.13 -8.96 2.29
CA SER A 112 6.13 -8.48 3.25
C SER A 112 6.75 -7.14 2.83
N ARG A 113 6.98 -6.95 1.53
CA ARG A 113 7.56 -5.73 0.97
C ARG A 113 6.55 -4.58 0.93
N ILE A 114 5.30 -4.84 0.57
CA ILE A 114 4.21 -3.86 0.64
C ILE A 114 4.00 -3.40 2.08
N LEU A 115 3.98 -4.33 3.04
CA LEU A 115 3.82 -3.98 4.45
C LEU A 115 4.90 -3.00 4.92
N ARG A 116 6.16 -3.24 4.56
CA ARG A 116 7.27 -2.31 4.88
C ARG A 116 7.04 -0.93 4.25
N MET A 117 6.58 -0.87 3.01
CA MET A 117 6.28 0.39 2.33
C MET A 117 5.09 1.12 2.95
N VAL A 118 4.03 0.42 3.38
CA VAL A 118 2.88 1.01 4.08
C VAL A 118 3.29 1.55 5.46
N LEU A 119 4.18 0.87 6.18
CA LEU A 119 4.75 1.41 7.43
C LEU A 119 5.57 2.68 7.19
N MET A 120 6.27 2.76 6.05
CA MET A 120 6.94 4.00 5.62
C MET A 120 5.94 5.09 5.25
N ALA A 121 4.84 4.74 4.57
CA ALA A 121 3.73 5.63 4.25
C ALA A 121 3.16 6.25 5.52
N LYS A 122 2.90 5.42 6.55
CA LYS A 122 2.45 5.85 7.86
C LYS A 122 3.41 6.84 8.50
N ALA A 123 4.71 6.53 8.52
CA ALA A 123 5.72 7.41 9.10
C ALA A 123 5.87 8.73 8.33
N ALA A 124 5.53 8.76 7.04
CA ALA A 124 5.54 9.95 6.19
C ALA A 124 4.16 10.63 6.07
N ASN A 125 3.13 10.10 6.74
CA ASN A 125 1.73 10.50 6.62
C ASN A 125 1.20 10.55 5.17
N VAL A 126 1.64 9.61 4.33
CA VAL A 126 1.23 9.49 2.93
C VAL A 126 0.03 8.53 2.82
N PRO A 127 -1.10 8.93 2.23
CA PRO A 127 -2.27 8.07 2.08
C PRO A 127 -2.05 6.97 1.02
N VAL A 128 -2.73 5.84 1.17
CA VAL A 128 -2.60 4.65 0.29
C VAL A 128 -3.91 4.38 -0.45
N ASN A 129 -3.83 4.06 -1.75
CA ASN A 129 -5.00 3.61 -2.50
C ASN A 129 -5.24 2.11 -2.31
N PHE A 130 -5.96 1.74 -1.25
CA PHE A 130 -6.26 0.35 -0.94
C PHE A 130 -7.22 -0.32 -1.94
N GLU A 131 -8.10 0.43 -2.61
CA GLU A 131 -8.97 -0.14 -3.67
C GLU A 131 -8.11 -0.63 -4.83
N ARG A 132 -7.19 0.22 -5.30
CA ARG A 132 -6.30 -0.10 -6.41
C ARG A 132 -5.29 -1.17 -5.99
N LEU A 133 -4.70 -1.06 -4.80
CA LEU A 133 -3.76 -2.06 -4.27
C LEU A 133 -4.38 -3.45 -4.18
N LYS A 134 -5.64 -3.57 -3.72
CA LYS A 134 -6.34 -4.87 -3.70
C LYS A 134 -6.45 -5.47 -5.10
N THR A 135 -6.80 -4.64 -6.08
CA THR A 135 -6.94 -5.08 -7.48
C THR A 135 -5.59 -5.47 -8.06
N ASP A 136 -4.56 -4.67 -7.81
CA ASP A 136 -3.20 -4.87 -8.30
C ASP A 136 -2.58 -6.17 -7.73
N LEU A 137 -2.81 -6.47 -6.44
CA LEU A 137 -2.38 -7.73 -5.81
C LEU A 137 -3.03 -8.95 -6.44
N LYS A 138 -4.34 -8.88 -6.70
CA LYS A 138 -5.09 -9.97 -7.35
C LYS A 138 -4.54 -10.30 -8.74
N TYR A 139 -4.08 -9.28 -9.47
CA TYR A 139 -3.56 -9.38 -10.84
C TYR A 139 -2.04 -9.14 -10.94
N TRP A 140 -1.29 -9.46 -9.89
CA TRP A 140 0.16 -9.23 -9.84
C TRP A 140 0.89 -9.94 -10.99
N THR A 141 1.21 -9.16 -12.03
CA THR A 141 1.83 -9.59 -13.30
C THR A 141 2.81 -8.52 -13.77
N ASP A 142 3.57 -8.78 -14.84
CA ASP A 142 4.46 -7.78 -15.46
C ASP A 142 3.74 -6.47 -15.77
N ARG A 143 2.49 -6.54 -16.22
CA ARG A 143 1.69 -5.34 -16.48
C ARG A 143 1.53 -4.47 -15.24
N THR A 144 1.14 -5.06 -14.10
CA THR A 144 0.97 -4.31 -12.84
C THR A 144 2.30 -3.71 -12.38
N ARG A 145 3.40 -4.45 -12.54
CA ARG A 145 4.75 -3.98 -12.22
C ARG A 145 5.13 -2.77 -13.07
N THR A 146 4.86 -2.80 -14.37
CA THR A 146 5.11 -1.68 -15.28
C THR A 146 4.22 -0.49 -14.93
N GLU A 147 2.93 -0.68 -14.66
CA GLU A 147 2.03 0.42 -14.26
C GLU A 147 2.48 1.07 -12.94
N TRP A 148 2.99 0.28 -11.99
CA TRP A 148 3.58 0.80 -10.74
C TRP A 148 4.88 1.56 -11.01
N ALA A 149 5.73 1.03 -11.89
CA ALA A 149 6.98 1.66 -12.30
C ALA A 149 6.73 3.02 -12.98
N GLU A 150 5.81 3.08 -13.94
CA GLU A 150 5.40 4.32 -14.61
C GLU A 150 4.96 5.36 -13.57
N ALA A 151 4.03 5.01 -12.68
CA ALA A 151 3.57 5.94 -11.67
C ALA A 151 4.68 6.43 -10.70
N PHE A 152 5.76 5.68 -10.53
CA PHE A 152 6.89 6.09 -9.69
C PHE A 152 7.88 6.99 -10.43
N TRP A 153 8.31 6.61 -11.64
CA TRP A 153 9.37 7.30 -12.38
C TRP A 153 8.86 8.38 -13.34
N THR A 154 7.66 8.25 -13.92
CA THR A 154 7.18 9.15 -14.99
C THR A 154 6.29 10.29 -14.49
N GLN A 155 5.88 10.29 -13.21
CA GLN A 155 5.09 11.38 -12.62
C GLN A 155 5.76 12.76 -12.69
N GLY A 156 7.08 12.83 -12.89
CA GLY A 156 7.83 14.08 -13.08
C GLY A 156 7.91 14.59 -14.52
N VAL A 157 7.52 13.80 -15.53
CA VAL A 157 7.67 14.18 -16.95
C VAL A 157 6.51 15.08 -17.41
N ALA A 158 5.35 15.04 -16.75
CA ALA A 158 4.16 15.80 -17.12
C ALA A 158 4.11 17.23 -16.53
N SER A 159 5.20 17.73 -15.94
CA SER A 159 5.23 19.05 -15.27
C SER A 159 6.36 19.97 -15.72
N ALA A 160 6.98 19.73 -16.88
CA ALA A 160 7.74 20.79 -17.55
C ALA A 160 6.74 21.64 -18.35
N PRO A 161 6.39 22.87 -17.92
CA PRO A 161 5.75 23.81 -18.83
C PRO A 161 6.72 24.03 -19.99
N GLU A 162 6.26 23.73 -21.20
CA GLU A 162 6.83 24.22 -22.45
C GLU A 162 6.95 25.75 -22.31
N GLU A 163 8.16 26.24 -22.03
CA GLU A 163 8.49 27.65 -22.24
C GLU A 163 8.38 27.90 -23.74
N VAL A 164 7.26 28.53 -24.11
CA VAL A 164 7.01 29.05 -25.45
C VAL A 164 8.04 30.15 -25.72
N LEU A 165 8.88 29.90 -26.73
CA LEU A 165 9.83 30.86 -27.32
C LEU A 165 9.11 32.05 -27.97
#